data_AF-A0A521XCU5-F1
#
_entry.id   AF-A0A521XCU5-F1
#
_cell.length_a   1.000
_cell.length_b   1.000
_cell.length_c   1.000
_cell.angle_alpha   90.00
_cell.angle_beta   90.00
_cell.angle_gamma   90.00
#
_symmetry.space_group_name_H-M   'P 1'
#
loop_
_entity.id
_entity.type
_entity.pdbx_description
1 polymer ?
#
loop_
_entity_poly.entity_id
_entity_poly.type
_entity_poly.pdbx_seq_one_letter_code
_entity_poly.pdbx_strand_id
1 'polypeptide(L)'
;MNTAIYQTEFPNLKFLKRGKVRDMYDLGEHLLIVATDRLSAFDVIMPQPIPLKGKVLNQISNFWFEQVKNIIPNHLVATRVEDFPGECQQYANELNGR
;
A
#
# COMPACT_ATOMS: atom_id res chain seq x y z
N MET A 1 10.77 1.20 -17.72
CA MET A 1 10.53 2.47 -17.01
C MET A 1 9.56 2.18 -15.89
N ASN A 2 9.86 2.51 -14.63
CA ASN A 2 8.91 2.29 -13.53
C ASN A 2 7.85 3.39 -13.57
N THR A 3 6.68 3.06 -14.11
CA THR A 3 5.52 3.95 -14.12
C THR A 3 5.08 4.22 -12.68
N ALA A 4 4.88 5.49 -12.33
CA ALA A 4 4.37 5.86 -11.02
C ALA A 4 2.93 5.38 -10.84
N ILE A 5 2.60 4.87 -9.65
CA ILE A 5 1.22 4.44 -9.33
C ILE A 5 0.48 5.60 -8.69
N TYR A 6 -0.32 6.31 -9.47
CA TYR A 6 -1.18 7.36 -8.93
C TYR A 6 -2.35 6.76 -8.16
N GLN A 7 -2.99 5.72 -8.68
CA GLN A 7 -4.06 4.99 -8.01
C GLN A 7 -4.04 3.53 -8.45
N THR A 8 -4.58 2.64 -7.63
CA THR A 8 -4.72 1.23 -7.97
C THR A 8 -6.13 0.94 -8.48
N GLU A 9 -6.22 0.00 -9.42
CA GLU A 9 -7.49 -0.48 -9.98
C GLU A 9 -7.50 -2.00 -9.96
N PHE A 10 -8.00 -2.54 -8.85
CA PHE A 10 -8.08 -3.98 -8.60
C PHE A 10 -9.55 -4.42 -8.63
N PRO A 11 -10.15 -4.61 -9.82
CA PRO A 11 -11.59 -4.86 -9.95
C PRO A 11 -12.08 -6.14 -9.25
N ASN A 12 -11.18 -7.09 -9.01
CA ASN A 12 -11.50 -8.34 -8.33
C ASN A 12 -11.38 -8.24 -6.80
N LEU A 13 -10.96 -7.09 -6.26
CA LEU A 13 -10.91 -6.85 -4.82
C LEU A 13 -11.98 -5.84 -4.42
N LYS A 14 -12.55 -6.01 -3.23
CA LYS A 14 -13.56 -5.08 -2.71
C LYS A 14 -12.89 -3.77 -2.32
N PHE A 15 -12.99 -2.77 -3.19
CA PHE A 15 -12.48 -1.43 -2.91
C PHE A 15 -13.20 -0.83 -1.69
N LEU A 16 -12.42 -0.40 -0.70
CA LEU A 16 -12.94 0.19 0.52
C LEU A 16 -12.93 1.71 0.46
N LYS A 17 -11.74 2.30 0.26
CA LYS A 17 -11.58 3.76 0.16
C LYS A 17 -10.24 4.15 -0.43
N ARG A 18 -10.21 5.38 -0.95
CA ARG A 18 -9.00 6.07 -1.37
C ARG A 18 -8.74 7.25 -0.44
N GLY A 19 -7.63 7.18 0.29
CA GLY A 19 -7.12 8.31 1.07
C GLY A 19 -6.24 9.22 0.22
N LYS A 20 -5.62 10.22 0.87
CA LYS A 20 -4.69 11.14 0.18
C LYS A 20 -3.54 10.40 -0.51
N VAL A 21 -2.95 9.39 0.16
CA VAL A 21 -1.74 8.70 -0.32
C VAL A 21 -1.83 7.17 -0.32
N ARG A 22 -2.92 6.59 0.16
CA ARG A 22 -3.13 5.13 0.22
C ARG A 22 -4.46 4.75 -0.39
N ASP A 23 -4.47 3.62 -1.09
CA ASP A 23 -5.70 2.95 -1.54
C ASP A 23 -5.90 1.71 -0.65
N MET A 24 -7.14 1.46 -0.24
CA MET A 24 -7.45 0.38 0.69
C MET A 24 -8.52 -0.55 0.11
N TYR A 25 -8.30 -1.85 0.26
CA TYR A 25 -9.24 -2.90 -0.12
C TYR A 25 -9.58 -3.74 1.10
N ASP A 26 -10.84 -4.15 1.18
CA ASP A 26 -11.37 -5.03 2.21
C ASP A 26 -11.23 -6.48 1.74
N LEU A 27 -10.47 -7.28 2.48
CA LEU A 27 -10.28 -8.73 2.22
C LEU A 27 -11.06 -9.59 3.22
N GLY A 28 -12.08 -9.03 3.88
CA GLY A 28 -12.84 -9.71 4.93
C GLY A 28 -12.18 -9.54 6.30
N GLU A 29 -11.30 -10.45 6.69
CA GLU A 29 -10.61 -10.39 7.99
C GLU A 29 -9.46 -9.37 8.03
N HIS A 30 -8.92 -9.02 6.86
CA HIS A 30 -7.76 -8.16 6.72
C HIS A 30 -8.03 -7.01 5.75
N LEU A 31 -7.18 -5.98 5.84
CA LEU A 31 -7.17 -4.87 4.89
C LEU A 31 -5.89 -4.93 4.05
N LEU A 32 -6.03 -4.85 2.74
CA LEU A 32 -4.92 -4.53 1.86
C LEU A 32 -4.74 -3.02 1.85
N ILE A 33 -3.57 -2.54 2.30
CA ILE A 33 -3.24 -1.11 2.35
C ILE A 33 -2.13 -0.87 1.36
N VAL A 34 -2.42 -0.19 0.26
CA VAL A 34 -1.43 0.07 -0.80
C VAL A 34 -0.91 1.50 -0.69
N ALA A 35 0.38 1.65 -0.42
CA ALA A 35 1.04 2.95 -0.48
C ALA A 35 1.23 3.40 -1.94
N THR A 36 0.50 4.42 -2.38
CA THR A 36 0.60 4.97 -3.75
C THR A 36 1.73 5.98 -3.89
N ASP A 37 1.98 6.46 -5.10
CA ASP A 37 2.97 7.51 -5.40
C ASP A 37 2.40 8.93 -5.29
N ARG A 38 1.11 9.09 -4.96
CA ARG A 38 0.50 10.40 -4.70
C ARG A 38 1.18 11.13 -3.55
N LEU A 39 1.27 12.44 -3.67
CA LEU A 39 1.74 13.36 -2.65
C LEU A 39 0.60 14.31 -2.31
N SER A 40 0.47 14.69 -1.05
CA SER A 40 -0.46 15.74 -0.64
C SER A 40 0.25 16.77 0.23
N ALA A 41 -0.05 18.05 0.01
CA ALA A 41 0.37 19.15 0.87
C ALA A 41 -0.76 20.20 0.91
N PHE A 42 -0.89 20.93 2.01
CA PHE A 42 -1.96 21.92 2.21
C PHE A 42 -3.36 21.34 1.93
N ASP A 43 -3.61 20.12 2.39
CA ASP A 43 -4.84 19.34 2.17
C ASP A 43 -5.22 19.03 0.72
N VAL A 44 -4.36 19.35 -0.25
CA VAL A 44 -4.57 19.06 -1.68
C VAL A 44 -3.67 17.91 -2.12
N ILE A 45 -4.22 16.98 -2.91
CA ILE A 45 -3.47 15.93 -3.58
C ILE A 45 -2.86 16.52 -4.85
N MET A 46 -1.54 16.38 -5.02
CA MET A 46 -0.82 16.91 -6.16
C MET A 46 -1.08 16.06 -7.40
N PRO A 47 -1.26 16.67 -8.60
CA PRO A 47 -1.54 15.94 -9.83
C PRO A 47 -0.34 15.09 -10.30
N GLN A 48 0.89 15.53 -10.02
CA GLN A 48 2.10 14.82 -10.38
C GLN A 48 2.53 13.87 -9.25
N PRO A 49 2.52 12.54 -9.45
CA PRO A 49 3.04 11.59 -8.46
C PRO A 49 4.57 11.62 -8.42
N ILE A 50 5.13 11.16 -7.30
CA ILE A 50 6.58 10.95 -7.14
C ILE A 50 6.86 9.46 -7.33
N PRO A 51 7.47 9.03 -8.46
CA PRO A 51 7.72 7.62 -8.74
C PRO A 51 8.41 6.92 -7.58
N LEU A 52 7.97 5.70 -7.27
CA LEU A 52 8.53 4.84 -6.21
C LEU A 52 8.34 5.33 -4.77
N LYS A 53 7.76 6.51 -4.54
CA LYS A 53 7.55 7.05 -3.19
C LYS A 53 6.81 6.06 -2.29
N GLY A 54 5.71 5.48 -2.79
CA GLY A 54 4.94 4.55 -1.97
C GLY A 54 5.72 3.27 -1.61
N LYS A 55 6.62 2.78 -2.48
CA LYS A 55 7.51 1.65 -2.14
C LYS A 55 8.46 2.00 -1.01
N VAL A 56 9.12 3.16 -1.10
CA VAL A 56 10.06 3.63 -0.07
C VAL A 56 9.34 3.83 1.26
N LEU A 57 8.18 4.48 1.26
CA LEU A 57 7.42 4.72 2.49
C LEU A 57 6.86 3.44 3.11
N ASN A 58 6.47 2.45 2.30
CA ASN A 58 6.07 1.14 2.79
C ASN A 58 7.24 0.43 3.49
N GLN A 59 8.43 0.43 2.87
CA GLN A 59 9.64 -0.17 3.46
C GLN A 59 10.04 0.50 4.78
N ILE A 60 9.98 1.84 4.85
CA ILE A 60 10.24 2.57 6.10
C ILE A 60 9.23 2.18 7.17
N SER A 61 7.95 2.02 6.82
CA SER A 61 6.91 1.59 7.75
C SER A 61 7.19 0.17 8.26
N ASN A 62 7.50 -0.76 7.36
CA ASN A 62 7.84 -2.15 7.68
C ASN A 62 9.05 -2.24 8.63
N PHE A 63 10.10 -1.46 8.36
CA PHE A 63 11.26 -1.36 9.25
C PHE A 63 10.84 -0.97 10.67
N TRP A 64 10.05 0.10 10.82
CA TRP A 64 9.63 0.56 12.15
C TRP A 64 8.66 -0.40 12.85
N PHE A 65 7.73 -1.03 12.13
CA PHE A 65 6.86 -2.05 12.71
C PHE A 65 7.65 -3.20 13.31
N GLU A 66 8.71 -3.65 12.63
CA GLU A 66 9.61 -4.67 13.14
C GLU A 66 10.38 -4.19 14.38
N GLN A 67 10.90 -2.95 14.39
CA GLN A 67 11.63 -2.41 15.54
C GLN A 67 10.77 -2.32 16.81
N VAL A 68 9.49 -2.00 16.67
CA VAL A 68 8.60 -1.73 17.82
C VAL A 68 7.69 -2.90 18.18
N LYS A 69 7.75 -4.04 17.48
CA LYS A 69 6.82 -5.17 17.67
C LYS A 69 6.80 -5.74 19.09
N ASN A 70 7.92 -5.65 19.81
CA ASN A 70 8.04 -6.11 21.20
C ASN A 70 7.66 -5.03 22.22
N ILE A 71 7.40 -3.80 21.78
CA ILE A 71 7.03 -2.65 22.62
C ILE A 71 5.52 -2.49 22.61
N ILE A 72 4.88 -2.59 21.44
CA ILE A 72 3.44 -2.42 21.27
C ILE A 72 2.91 -3.28 20.11
N PRO A 73 1.71 -3.89 20.24
CA PRO A 73 1.05 -4.53 19.12
C PRO A 73 0.83 -3.56 17.96
N ASN A 74 0.96 -4.05 16.74
CA ASN A 74 0.68 -3.30 15.52
C ASN A 74 -0.19 -4.13 14.56
N HIS A 75 -0.66 -3.50 13.49
CA HIS A 75 -1.63 -4.09 12.56
C HIS A 75 -0.98 -4.90 11.41
N LEU A 76 0.35 -5.05 11.40
CA LEU A 76 1.04 -5.69 10.29
C LEU A 76 0.80 -7.20 10.29
N VAL A 77 0.27 -7.72 9.18
CA VAL A 77 0.02 -9.17 9.00
C VAL A 77 1.02 -9.78 8.02
N ALA A 78 1.20 -9.16 6.85
CA ALA A 78 2.12 -9.60 5.80
C ALA A 78 2.63 -8.41 4.99
N THR A 79 3.81 -8.55 4.38
CA THR A 79 4.44 -7.50 3.55
C THR A 79 4.91 -8.01 2.19
N ARG A 80 4.98 -9.32 2.00
CA ARG A 80 5.41 -9.94 0.76
C ARG A 80 4.17 -10.45 0.02
N VAL A 81 4.12 -10.21 -1.29
CA VAL A 81 2.92 -10.51 -2.08
C VAL A 81 2.62 -12.00 -2.06
N GLU A 82 3.64 -12.87 -2.02
CA GLU A 82 3.45 -14.31 -1.91
C GLU A 82 2.67 -14.76 -0.66
N ASP A 83 2.65 -13.93 0.38
CA ASP A 83 1.92 -14.21 1.62
C ASP A 83 0.48 -13.64 1.60
N PHE A 84 0.08 -12.94 0.53
CA PHE A 84 -1.26 -12.35 0.40
C PHE A 84 -2.29 -13.38 -0.13
N PRO A 85 -3.59 -13.17 0.11
CA PRO A 85 -4.65 -14.00 -0.47
C PRO A 85 -4.53 -14.15 -2.00
N GLY A 86 -4.96 -15.30 -2.52
CA GLY A 86 -4.79 -15.66 -3.94
C GLY A 86 -5.36 -14.62 -4.93
N GLU A 87 -6.45 -13.97 -4.57
CA GLU A 87 -7.08 -12.89 -5.34
C GLU A 87 -6.18 -11.67 -5.54
N CYS A 88 -5.21 -11.42 -4.66
CA CYS A 88 -4.24 -10.33 -4.77
C CYS A 88 -3.09 -10.64 -5.74
N GLN A 89 -2.81 -11.92 -6.03
CA GLN A 89 -1.61 -12.35 -6.76
C GLN A 89 -1.56 -11.81 -8.20
N GLN A 90 -2.72 -11.65 -8.84
CA GLN A 90 -2.81 -11.06 -10.18
C GLN A 90 -2.29 -9.62 -10.26
N TYR A 91 -2.22 -8.91 -9.12
CA TYR A 91 -1.76 -7.53 -9.01
C TYR A 91 -0.32 -7.41 -8.50
N ALA A 92 0.44 -8.52 -8.48
CA ALA A 92 1.78 -8.57 -7.89
C ALA A 92 2.75 -7.51 -8.45
N ASN A 93 2.66 -7.17 -9.74
CA ASN A 93 3.51 -6.15 -10.35
C ASN A 93 3.36 -4.77 -9.69
N GLU A 94 2.13 -4.41 -9.30
CA GLU A 94 1.83 -3.15 -8.62
C GLU A 94 2.09 -3.25 -7.12
N LEU A 95 1.74 -4.38 -6.50
CA LEU A 95 1.83 -4.61 -5.06
C LEU A 95 3.26 -4.87 -4.57
N ASN A 96 4.18 -5.32 -5.41
CA ASN A 96 5.52 -5.69 -4.99
C ASN A 96 6.27 -4.51 -4.34
N GLY A 97 6.45 -4.61 -3.02
CA GLY A 97 7.08 -3.62 -2.16
C GLY A 97 6.15 -2.49 -1.69
N ARG A 98 4.82 -2.62 -1.81
CA ARG A 98 3.82 -1.60 -1.44
C ARG A 98 2.81 -2.06 -0.41
#